data_AF-A0A8C3SRB7-F1
#
_entry.id   AF-A0A8C3SRB7-F1
#
_cell.length_a   1.000
_cell.length_b   1.000
_cell.length_c   1.000
_cell.angle_alpha   90.00
_cell.angle_beta   90.00
_cell.angle_gamma   90.00
#
_symmetry.space_group_name_H-M   'P 1'
#
loop_
_entity.id
_entity.type
_entity.pdbx_description
1 polymer ?
#
loop_
_entity_poly.entity_id
_entity_poly.type
_entity_poly.pdbx_seq_one_letter_code
_entity_poly.pdbx_strand_id
1 'polypeptide(L)'
;MRKVLEKVFDEILLVDVLDSGDSAHLTLMKRPELGVTLTKLHCWELTQYSKCVFMDADTMVLSNIDELFEKEELSAAPDPGWPDCFNSGVFVYRPSIETYNRLLQLAKEKGSFDGGDQGLLNTFFSSWATTDINKHLPFIYNLSSISLYSYLPAFKAFGTNAKVVHFLGRMKPWNYTYDSKTKSIKGDTSDPTMVHPEFLNMWWHTFITNILPLLEQHGIVKDATTGVKAEEVTEAVSHMSLSAAAPTSQPSPPPAESSEERKERWEQGQADYMGADSFDNIKKKLDTYLQ
;
A
#
# COMPACT_ATOMS: atom_id res chain seq x y z
N MET A 1 -1.03 -3.68 -22.06
CA MET A 1 -1.87 -3.28 -20.91
C MET A 1 -2.93 -2.24 -21.27
N ARG A 2 -2.60 -1.04 -21.78
CA ARG A 2 -3.61 0.03 -22.05
C ARG A 2 -4.88 -0.45 -22.77
N LYS A 3 -4.76 -1.17 -23.89
CA LYS A 3 -5.92 -1.68 -24.65
C LYS A 3 -6.85 -2.59 -23.83
N VAL A 4 -6.31 -3.29 -22.84
CA VAL A 4 -7.11 -4.13 -21.93
C VAL A 4 -7.76 -3.27 -20.86
N LEU A 5 -7.08 -2.24 -20.35
CA LEU A 5 -7.69 -1.27 -19.43
C LEU A 5 -8.89 -0.56 -20.09
N GLU A 6 -8.81 -0.21 -21.37
CA GLU A 6 -9.93 0.35 -22.16
C GLU A 6 -11.13 -0.60 -22.32
N LYS A 7 -11.00 -1.90 -21.97
CA LYS A 7 -12.12 -2.85 -21.93
C LYS A 7 -12.77 -2.95 -20.56
N VAL A 8 -12.10 -2.47 -19.52
CA VAL A 8 -12.51 -2.61 -18.12
C VAL A 8 -12.98 -1.29 -17.54
N PHE A 9 -12.32 -0.18 -17.88
CA PHE A 9 -12.65 1.17 -17.42
C PHE A 9 -13.32 1.96 -18.54
N ASP A 10 -14.26 2.82 -18.15
CA ASP A 10 -14.95 3.73 -19.08
C ASP A 10 -14.02 4.81 -19.65
N GLU A 11 -13.05 5.25 -18.86
CA GLU A 11 -12.10 6.32 -19.21
C GLU A 11 -10.68 5.94 -18.78
N ILE A 12 -9.71 6.10 -19.69
CA ILE A 12 -8.27 5.91 -19.42
C ILE A 12 -7.55 7.22 -19.68
N LEU A 13 -7.07 7.84 -18.60
CA LEU A 13 -6.34 9.10 -18.66
C LEU A 13 -4.85 8.86 -18.58
N LEU A 14 -4.12 9.40 -19.54
CA LEU A 14 -2.67 9.47 -19.45
C LEU A 14 -2.34 10.71 -18.62
N VAL A 15 -1.60 10.49 -17.55
CA VAL A 15 -1.03 11.56 -16.73
C VAL A 15 0.47 11.51 -16.90
N ASP A 16 1.10 12.68 -16.90
CA ASP A 16 2.54 12.74 -16.78
C ASP A 16 2.91 12.24 -15.39
N VAL A 17 3.90 11.35 -15.33
CA VAL A 17 4.43 10.96 -14.03
C VAL A 17 4.97 12.24 -13.43
N LEU A 18 4.56 12.55 -12.19
CA LEU A 18 5.20 13.60 -11.41
C LEU A 18 6.57 13.11 -10.93
N ASP A 19 7.37 12.63 -11.87
CA ASP A 19 8.75 12.24 -11.68
C ASP A 19 9.59 13.52 -11.57
N SER A 20 10.55 13.48 -10.65
CA SER A 20 11.57 14.48 -10.41
C SER A 20 12.51 14.74 -11.61
N GLY A 21 12.10 14.45 -12.86
CA GLY A 21 12.92 14.47 -14.06
C GLY A 21 12.64 15.60 -15.07
N ASP A 22 11.60 16.42 -14.89
CA ASP A 22 11.41 17.62 -15.73
C ASP A 22 12.26 18.77 -15.19
N SER A 23 13.16 19.32 -16.02
CA SER A 23 14.12 20.37 -15.65
C SER A 23 13.49 21.65 -15.06
N ALA A 24 12.21 21.91 -15.34
CA ALA A 24 11.46 22.99 -14.70
C ALA A 24 10.89 22.58 -13.32
N HIS A 25 10.49 21.31 -13.14
CA HIS A 25 10.05 20.71 -11.87
C HIS A 25 11.21 20.25 -10.97
N LEU A 26 12.43 20.14 -11.49
CA LEU A 26 13.65 19.74 -10.78
C LEU A 26 14.15 20.78 -9.77
N THR A 27 13.70 22.03 -9.89
CA THR A 27 13.92 23.04 -8.84
C THR A 27 12.91 22.86 -7.68
N LEU A 28 11.87 22.05 -7.88
CA LEU A 28 10.70 21.94 -7.00
C LEU A 28 10.83 20.84 -5.92
N MET A 29 11.59 19.76 -6.17
CA MET A 29 11.63 18.59 -5.28
C MET A 29 13.06 18.04 -5.16
N LYS A 30 13.75 18.30 -4.05
CA LYS A 30 15.08 17.73 -3.72
C LYS A 30 15.02 16.26 -3.25
N ARG A 31 14.00 15.50 -3.64
CA ARG A 31 13.65 14.19 -3.07
C ARG A 31 13.06 13.25 -4.13
N PRO A 32 13.90 12.51 -4.88
CA PRO A 32 13.48 11.67 -6.01
C PRO A 32 12.60 10.47 -5.60
N GLU A 33 12.58 10.10 -4.32
CA GLU A 33 11.71 9.03 -3.79
C GLU A 33 10.22 9.36 -3.82
N LEU A 34 9.85 10.64 -3.96
CA LEU A 34 8.46 11.13 -3.96
C LEU A 34 7.75 11.02 -5.33
N GLY A 35 8.46 10.68 -6.42
CA GLY A 35 7.98 10.93 -7.78
C GLY A 35 6.75 10.12 -8.23
N VAL A 36 6.69 8.83 -7.88
CA VAL A 36 5.56 7.98 -8.33
C VAL A 36 4.28 8.33 -7.56
N THR A 37 4.41 8.63 -6.27
CA THR A 37 3.27 8.81 -5.36
C THR A 37 2.53 10.13 -5.57
N LEU A 38 3.20 11.17 -6.07
CA LEU A 38 2.54 12.42 -6.39
C LEU A 38 1.66 12.33 -7.64
N THR A 39 1.94 11.40 -8.56
CA THR A 39 1.11 11.17 -9.75
C THR A 39 -0.37 10.92 -9.38
N LYS A 40 -0.61 10.35 -8.19
CA LYS A 40 -1.93 10.16 -7.59
C LYS A 40 -2.73 11.46 -7.44
N LEU A 41 -2.07 12.60 -7.23
CA LEU A 41 -2.71 13.91 -7.05
C LEU A 41 -3.46 14.38 -8.29
N HIS A 42 -3.10 13.90 -9.50
CA HIS A 42 -3.85 14.17 -10.72
C HIS A 42 -5.32 13.71 -10.64
N CYS A 43 -5.69 12.86 -9.68
CA CYS A 43 -7.08 12.51 -9.45
C CYS A 43 -7.95 13.74 -9.10
N TRP A 44 -7.39 14.79 -8.46
CA TRP A 44 -8.10 16.05 -8.22
C TRP A 44 -8.32 16.90 -9.48
N GLU A 45 -7.66 16.62 -10.59
CA GLU A 45 -7.90 17.34 -11.85
C GLU A 45 -9.12 16.82 -12.63
N LEU A 46 -9.71 15.70 -12.20
CA LEU A 46 -10.83 15.01 -12.85
C LEU A 46 -12.19 15.73 -12.66
N THR A 47 -12.21 17.02 -12.99
CA THR A 47 -13.33 17.94 -12.77
C THR A 47 -14.57 17.67 -13.62
N GLN A 48 -14.51 16.70 -14.55
CA GLN A 48 -15.70 16.12 -15.17
C GLN A 48 -16.58 15.35 -14.17
N TYR A 49 -16.02 14.93 -13.03
CA TYR A 49 -16.75 14.28 -11.94
C TYR A 49 -16.96 15.24 -10.76
N SER A 50 -18.16 15.22 -10.17
CA SER A 50 -18.49 16.04 -8.99
C SER A 50 -17.95 15.47 -7.68
N LYS A 51 -17.68 14.16 -7.63
CA LYS A 51 -17.18 13.41 -6.47
C LYS A 51 -16.63 12.09 -6.96
N CYS A 52 -15.55 11.63 -6.35
CA CYS A 52 -14.90 10.37 -6.69
C CYS A 52 -14.56 9.59 -5.42
N VAL A 53 -14.45 8.27 -5.57
CA VAL A 53 -13.78 7.39 -4.60
C VAL A 53 -12.46 6.99 -5.24
N PHE A 54 -11.35 7.43 -4.65
CA PHE A 54 -10.03 6.94 -5.05
C PHE A 54 -9.81 5.56 -4.41
N MET A 55 -9.22 4.64 -5.18
CA MET A 55 -8.80 3.32 -4.71
C MET A 55 -7.43 2.98 -5.29
N ASP A 56 -6.47 2.57 -4.46
CA ASP A 56 -5.17 2.08 -4.93
C ASP A 56 -5.35 0.79 -5.76
N ALA A 57 -4.45 0.55 -6.72
CA ALA A 57 -4.55 -0.57 -7.66
C ALA A 57 -4.36 -1.96 -7.02
N ASP A 58 -3.89 -2.01 -5.78
CA ASP A 58 -3.75 -3.18 -4.92
C ASP A 58 -4.90 -3.29 -3.90
N THR A 59 -6.04 -2.69 -4.19
CA THR A 59 -7.29 -2.92 -3.47
C THR A 59 -8.19 -3.91 -4.24
N MET A 60 -9.10 -4.58 -3.52
CA MET A 60 -10.12 -5.45 -4.12
C MET A 60 -11.46 -5.26 -3.40
N VAL A 61 -12.49 -4.95 -4.18
CA VAL A 61 -13.88 -4.82 -3.72
C VAL A 61 -14.50 -6.21 -3.54
N LEU A 62 -15.08 -6.47 -2.37
CA LEU A 62 -15.76 -7.72 -2.01
C LEU A 62 -17.29 -7.62 -2.11
N SER A 63 -17.83 -6.40 -2.01
CA SER A 63 -19.26 -6.12 -2.08
C SER A 63 -19.49 -4.67 -2.52
N ASN A 64 -20.72 -4.31 -2.87
CA ASN A 64 -21.06 -2.93 -3.26
C ASN A 64 -20.60 -1.90 -2.20
N ILE A 65 -20.01 -0.81 -2.69
CA ILE A 65 -19.51 0.31 -1.88
C ILE A 65 -20.01 1.69 -2.36
N ASP A 66 -21.03 1.73 -3.22
CA ASP A 66 -21.54 2.99 -3.80
C ASP A 66 -22.05 3.98 -2.74
N GLU A 67 -22.44 3.50 -1.55
CA GLU A 67 -22.78 4.34 -0.42
C GLU A 67 -21.62 5.25 0.05
N LEU A 68 -20.37 4.98 -0.35
CA LEU A 68 -19.25 5.90 -0.13
C LEU A 68 -19.47 7.25 -0.84
N PHE A 69 -20.25 7.30 -1.92
CA PHE A 69 -20.60 8.56 -2.58
C PHE A 69 -21.53 9.45 -1.73
N GLU A 70 -22.09 8.96 -0.62
CA GLU A 70 -22.83 9.78 0.34
C GLU A 70 -21.88 10.63 1.22
N LYS A 71 -20.59 10.26 1.28
CA LYS A 71 -19.58 10.92 2.14
C LYS A 71 -19.04 12.22 1.52
N GLU A 72 -18.40 13.04 2.35
CA GLU A 72 -17.78 14.31 1.93
C GLU A 72 -16.26 14.22 1.83
N GLU A 73 -15.61 15.24 1.27
CA GLU A 73 -14.15 15.35 1.27
C GLU A 73 -13.63 15.84 2.63
N LEU A 74 -12.54 15.30 3.17
CA LEU A 74 -11.87 14.06 2.82
C LEU A 74 -12.40 12.97 3.75
N SER A 75 -13.01 11.91 3.22
CA SER A 75 -13.41 10.75 4.04
C SER A 75 -12.53 9.55 3.72
N ALA A 76 -11.90 8.97 4.72
CA ALA A 76 -10.98 7.85 4.58
C ALA A 76 -11.04 6.95 5.82
N ALA A 77 -10.52 5.73 5.72
CA ALA A 77 -10.41 4.81 6.85
C ALA A 77 -9.12 5.07 7.65
N PRO A 78 -9.09 4.76 8.96
CA PRO A 78 -7.88 4.88 9.77
C PRO A 78 -6.76 3.97 9.26
N ASP A 79 -5.53 4.47 9.35
CA ASP A 79 -4.34 3.66 9.13
C ASP A 79 -4.13 2.67 10.30
N PRO A 80 -3.86 1.38 10.03
CA PRO A 80 -3.70 0.38 11.08
C PRO A 80 -2.43 0.56 11.92
N GLY A 81 -1.41 1.25 11.39
CA GLY A 81 -0.16 1.52 12.10
C GLY A 81 -0.28 2.73 13.03
N TRP A 82 -0.77 3.85 12.50
CA TRP A 82 -0.97 5.08 13.28
C TRP A 82 -2.40 5.62 13.07
N PRO A 83 -3.37 5.30 13.95
CA PRO A 83 -4.80 5.51 13.70
C PRO A 83 -5.26 6.98 13.68
N ASP A 84 -4.42 7.92 14.14
CA ASP A 84 -4.65 9.36 13.98
C ASP A 84 -4.30 9.85 12.56
N CYS A 85 -3.70 8.98 11.73
CA CYS A 85 -3.60 9.18 10.29
C CYS A 85 -4.64 8.30 9.59
N PHE A 86 -5.19 8.80 8.48
CA PHE A 86 -5.97 7.97 7.58
C PHE A 86 -5.06 7.23 6.60
N ASN A 87 -5.49 6.05 6.19
CA ASN A 87 -4.87 5.32 5.10
C ASN A 87 -5.34 5.91 3.76
N SER A 88 -4.38 6.25 2.89
CA SER A 88 -4.66 6.91 1.61
C SER A 88 -5.09 5.95 0.49
N GLY A 89 -5.17 4.64 0.76
CA GLY A 89 -5.51 3.66 -0.27
C GLY A 89 -6.97 3.64 -0.70
N VAL A 90 -7.86 4.13 0.15
CA VAL A 90 -9.27 4.35 -0.20
C VAL A 90 -9.75 5.64 0.45
N PHE A 91 -10.20 6.60 -0.36
CA PHE A 91 -10.78 7.83 0.15
C PHE A 91 -11.79 8.47 -0.80
N VAL A 92 -12.72 9.23 -0.22
CA VAL A 92 -13.73 10.02 -0.92
C VAL A 92 -13.25 11.47 -1.01
N TYR A 93 -13.25 12.02 -2.22
CA TYR A 93 -12.78 13.37 -2.49
C TYR A 93 -13.64 14.07 -3.55
N ARG A 94 -13.44 15.38 -3.71
CA ARG A 94 -14.08 16.18 -4.76
C ARG A 94 -13.00 16.71 -5.70
N PRO A 95 -12.98 16.30 -6.98
CA PRO A 95 -12.07 16.88 -7.95
C PRO A 95 -12.19 18.41 -7.98
N SER A 96 -11.04 19.08 -7.89
CA SER A 96 -10.93 20.53 -7.80
C SER A 96 -9.51 20.94 -8.18
N ILE A 97 -9.40 21.76 -9.23
CA ILE A 97 -8.12 22.37 -9.65
C ILE A 97 -7.53 23.24 -8.52
N GLU A 98 -8.36 23.86 -7.69
CA GLU A 98 -7.87 24.61 -6.52
C GLU A 98 -7.21 23.67 -5.51
N THR A 99 -7.88 22.56 -5.14
CA THR A 99 -7.34 21.59 -4.19
C THR A 99 -6.06 20.95 -4.73
N TYR A 100 -6.04 20.58 -6.01
CA TYR A 100 -4.86 20.08 -6.71
C TYR A 100 -3.66 21.02 -6.59
N ASN A 101 -3.83 22.30 -6.96
CA ASN A 101 -2.75 23.29 -6.89
C ASN A 101 -2.25 23.49 -5.46
N ARG A 102 -3.13 23.48 -4.46
CA ARG A 102 -2.74 23.60 -3.05
C ARG A 102 -2.00 22.36 -2.54
N LEU A 103 -2.37 21.17 -2.99
CA LEU A 103 -1.65 19.93 -2.69
C LEU A 103 -0.24 19.96 -3.29
N LEU A 104 -0.09 20.37 -4.55
CA LEU A 104 1.22 20.55 -5.18
C LEU A 104 2.07 21.61 -4.46
N GLN A 105 1.46 22.73 -4.07
CA GLN A 105 2.17 23.76 -3.31
C GLN A 105 2.66 23.23 -1.96
N LEU A 106 1.82 22.51 -1.22
CA LEU A 106 2.23 21.87 0.04
C LEU A 106 3.36 20.87 -0.19
N ALA A 107 3.28 20.05 -1.24
CA ALA A 107 4.30 19.07 -1.58
C ALA A 107 5.65 19.73 -1.90
N LYS A 108 5.63 20.88 -2.59
CA LYS A 108 6.83 21.70 -2.85
C LYS A 108 7.40 22.29 -1.56
N GLU A 109 6.56 22.83 -0.68
CA GLU A 109 7.00 23.57 0.50
C GLU A 109 7.47 22.67 1.64
N LYS A 110 6.79 21.54 1.85
CA LYS A 110 7.01 20.65 3.01
C LYS A 110 7.36 19.21 2.63
N GLY A 111 7.08 18.79 1.40
CA GLY A 111 7.15 17.37 1.02
C GLY A 111 6.10 16.53 1.73
N SER A 112 6.39 15.23 1.85
CA SER A 112 5.62 14.30 2.67
C SER A 112 6.49 13.76 3.81
N PHE A 113 5.92 13.59 5.00
CA PHE A 113 6.64 13.04 6.16
C PHE A 113 7.02 11.56 6.00
N ASP A 114 6.30 10.80 5.17
CA ASP A 114 6.56 9.38 4.90
C ASP A 114 7.20 9.13 3.53
N GLY A 115 7.46 10.18 2.76
CA GLY A 115 7.96 10.06 1.38
C GLY A 115 6.90 9.62 0.35
N GLY A 116 5.65 9.45 0.75
CA GLY A 116 4.52 9.04 -0.11
C GLY A 116 3.38 10.07 -0.16
N ASP A 117 2.25 9.67 -0.74
CA ASP A 117 1.05 10.50 -0.81
C ASP A 117 0.33 10.52 0.54
N GLN A 118 0.35 9.43 1.30
CA GLN A 118 -0.34 9.33 2.59
C GLN A 118 0.11 10.42 3.56
N GLY A 119 1.41 10.66 3.71
CA GLY A 119 1.89 11.71 4.60
C GLY A 119 1.56 13.13 4.11
N LEU A 120 1.58 13.36 2.80
CA LEU A 120 1.20 14.65 2.21
C LEU A 120 -0.29 14.92 2.43
N LEU A 121 -1.13 13.93 2.12
CA LEU A 121 -2.59 14.03 2.26
C LEU A 121 -2.99 14.18 3.73
N ASN A 122 -2.36 13.45 4.66
CA ASN A 122 -2.61 13.64 6.10
C ASN A 122 -2.16 15.02 6.59
N THR A 123 -1.07 15.57 6.03
CA THR A 123 -0.64 16.94 6.35
C THR A 123 -1.65 17.97 5.83
N PHE A 124 -2.17 17.78 4.61
CA PHE A 124 -3.15 18.67 3.98
C PHE A 124 -4.51 18.63 4.68
N PHE A 125 -5.03 17.42 4.91
CA PHE A 125 -6.32 17.13 5.55
C PHE A 125 -6.15 16.80 7.04
N SER A 126 -5.30 17.55 7.73
CA SER A 126 -4.87 17.29 9.12
C SER A 126 -5.98 17.36 10.16
N SER A 127 -7.15 17.91 9.81
CA SER A 127 -8.31 17.95 10.70
C SER A 127 -9.09 16.63 10.74
N TRP A 128 -8.76 15.64 9.89
CA TRP A 128 -9.49 14.38 9.73
C TRP A 128 -9.69 13.64 11.07
N ALA A 129 -8.63 13.51 11.88
CA ALA A 129 -8.67 12.72 13.12
C ALA A 129 -9.59 13.29 14.21
N THR A 130 -9.84 14.60 14.21
CA THR A 130 -10.41 15.31 15.37
C THR A 130 -11.69 16.09 15.10
N THR A 131 -12.13 16.20 13.84
CA THR A 131 -13.20 17.14 13.49
C THR A 131 -14.56 16.50 13.30
N ASP A 132 -14.69 15.53 12.39
CA ASP A 132 -15.99 15.00 11.96
C ASP A 132 -15.93 13.49 11.79
N ILE A 133 -16.65 12.77 12.66
CA ILE A 133 -16.74 11.32 12.64
C ILE A 133 -17.34 10.79 11.34
N ASN A 134 -18.15 11.58 10.61
CA ASN A 134 -18.73 11.13 9.35
C ASN A 134 -17.67 10.92 8.26
N LYS A 135 -16.48 11.54 8.41
CA LYS A 135 -15.32 11.41 7.54
C LYS A 135 -14.42 10.22 7.89
N HIS A 136 -14.69 9.53 8.99
CA HIS A 136 -14.05 8.26 9.33
C HIS A 136 -14.82 7.14 8.64
N LEU A 137 -14.27 6.63 7.54
CA LEU A 137 -14.80 5.43 6.93
C LEU A 137 -14.56 4.24 7.88
N PRO A 138 -15.56 3.37 8.07
CA PRO A 138 -15.34 2.12 8.79
C PRO A 138 -14.18 1.34 8.19
N PHE A 139 -13.36 0.72 9.05
CA PHE A 139 -12.13 0.00 8.65
C PHE A 139 -12.38 -1.08 7.57
N ILE A 140 -13.58 -1.65 7.52
CA ILE A 140 -14.00 -2.63 6.49
C ILE A 140 -14.02 -2.09 5.05
N TYR A 141 -13.99 -0.77 4.84
CA TYR A 141 -13.89 -0.12 3.52
C TYR A 141 -12.45 0.07 3.05
N ASN A 142 -11.46 -0.26 3.87
CA ASN A 142 -10.05 -0.25 3.51
C ASN A 142 -9.28 -1.24 4.42
N LEU A 143 -9.72 -2.50 4.42
CA LEU A 143 -9.19 -3.51 5.33
C LEU A 143 -7.78 -3.91 4.87
N SER A 144 -6.77 -3.44 5.59
CA SER A 144 -5.37 -3.77 5.31
C SER A 144 -5.07 -5.26 5.50
N SER A 145 -4.61 -5.92 4.43
CA SER A 145 -4.13 -7.30 4.44
C SER A 145 -2.73 -7.47 5.07
N ILE A 146 -1.94 -6.38 5.12
CA ILE A 146 -0.64 -6.31 5.80
C ILE A 146 -0.77 -5.63 7.17
N SER A 147 -1.98 -5.64 7.71
CA SER A 147 -2.06 -5.75 9.16
C SER A 147 -1.29 -7.02 9.51
N LEU A 148 -0.07 -6.85 10.03
CA LEU A 148 0.23 -7.25 11.39
C LEU A 148 -1.08 -7.58 12.10
N TYR A 149 -1.52 -8.82 11.93
CA TYR A 149 -2.73 -9.34 12.53
C TYR A 149 -2.42 -9.70 13.98
N SER A 150 -1.80 -8.75 14.67
CA SER A 150 -1.69 -8.72 16.11
C SER A 150 -3.07 -8.89 16.74
N TYR A 151 -4.14 -8.49 16.02
CA TYR A 151 -5.50 -8.63 16.51
C TYR A 151 -6.42 -9.58 15.73
N LEU A 152 -5.94 -10.82 15.55
CA LEU A 152 -6.73 -11.99 15.12
C LEU A 152 -8.14 -12.10 15.71
N PRO A 153 -8.37 -11.82 17.00
CA PRO A 153 -9.72 -11.77 17.57
C PRO A 153 -10.68 -10.80 16.87
N ALA A 154 -10.22 -9.58 16.53
CA ALA A 154 -11.10 -8.56 15.97
C ALA A 154 -11.61 -8.93 14.58
N PHE A 155 -10.76 -9.46 13.71
CA PHE A 155 -11.21 -9.91 12.40
C PHE A 155 -11.97 -11.22 12.44
N LYS A 156 -11.69 -12.14 13.38
CA LYS A 156 -12.62 -13.26 13.60
C LYS A 156 -14.03 -12.77 13.95
N ALA A 157 -14.15 -11.64 14.64
CA ALA A 157 -15.44 -11.03 14.98
C ALA A 157 -16.05 -10.18 13.85
N PHE A 158 -15.24 -9.45 13.08
CA PHE A 158 -15.70 -8.39 12.17
C PHE A 158 -15.26 -8.55 10.71
N GLY A 159 -14.26 -9.40 10.44
CA GLY A 159 -13.64 -9.56 9.12
C GLY A 159 -14.57 -10.14 8.06
N THR A 160 -15.61 -10.88 8.46
CA THR A 160 -16.67 -11.33 7.54
C THR A 160 -17.48 -10.17 6.94
N ASN A 161 -17.42 -8.98 7.54
CA ASN A 161 -18.09 -7.77 7.05
C ASN A 161 -17.17 -6.92 6.15
N ALA A 162 -15.98 -7.42 5.79
CA ALA A 162 -15.06 -6.72 4.91
C ALA A 162 -15.74 -6.37 3.56
N LYS A 163 -15.59 -5.11 3.14
CA LYS A 163 -16.12 -4.62 1.86
C LYS A 163 -15.01 -4.35 0.85
N VAL A 164 -13.85 -3.90 1.31
CA VAL A 164 -12.66 -3.70 0.48
C VAL A 164 -11.47 -4.26 1.25
N VAL A 165 -10.65 -5.06 0.56
CA VAL A 165 -9.36 -5.54 1.05
C VAL A 165 -8.26 -4.74 0.38
N HIS A 166 -7.27 -4.28 1.13
CA HIS A 166 -6.13 -3.54 0.64
C HIS A 166 -4.86 -4.36 0.86
N PHE A 167 -4.23 -4.80 -0.23
CA PHE A 167 -3.03 -5.62 -0.20
C PHE A 167 -1.76 -4.80 0.05
N LEU A 168 -1.68 -4.22 1.26
CA LEU A 168 -0.57 -3.37 1.71
C LEU A 168 0.80 -4.09 1.66
N GLY A 169 1.86 -3.35 1.96
CA GLY A 169 3.26 -3.80 2.04
C GLY A 169 3.83 -4.42 0.76
N ARG A 170 4.95 -5.16 0.90
CA ARG A 170 5.88 -5.40 -0.23
C ARG A 170 5.37 -6.44 -1.23
N MET A 171 4.76 -7.52 -0.74
CA MET A 171 4.28 -8.60 -1.58
C MET A 171 2.85 -8.30 -2.04
N LYS A 172 2.69 -8.06 -3.33
CA LYS A 172 1.38 -7.81 -3.95
C LYS A 172 0.77 -9.12 -4.46
N PRO A 173 -0.55 -9.17 -4.69
CA PRO A 173 -1.21 -10.41 -5.13
C PRO A 173 -0.58 -11.02 -6.39
N TRP A 174 -0.18 -10.18 -7.36
CA TRP A 174 0.48 -10.60 -8.60
C TRP A 174 1.91 -11.11 -8.44
N ASN A 175 2.53 -10.95 -7.26
CA ASN A 175 3.85 -11.54 -6.97
C ASN A 175 3.76 -13.00 -6.51
N TYR A 176 2.57 -13.49 -6.17
CA TYR A 176 2.36 -14.89 -5.80
C TYR A 176 2.26 -15.77 -7.04
N THR A 177 2.61 -17.06 -6.91
CA THR A 177 2.34 -18.04 -7.97
C THR A 177 0.98 -18.69 -7.70
N TYR A 178 0.14 -18.85 -8.71
CA TYR A 178 -1.16 -19.50 -8.57
C TYR A 178 -1.20 -20.86 -9.29
N ASP A 179 -1.62 -21.90 -8.58
CA ASP A 179 -1.87 -23.21 -9.19
C ASP A 179 -3.30 -23.29 -9.72
N SER A 180 -3.43 -23.23 -11.04
CA SER A 180 -4.71 -23.42 -11.74
C SER A 180 -5.41 -24.76 -11.44
N LYS A 181 -4.67 -25.83 -11.09
CA LYS A 181 -5.24 -27.16 -10.81
C LYS A 181 -5.84 -27.22 -9.43
N THR A 182 -5.13 -26.73 -8.41
CA THR A 182 -5.62 -26.72 -7.01
C THR A 182 -6.46 -25.49 -6.70
N LYS A 183 -6.50 -24.51 -7.61
CA LYS A 183 -7.15 -23.21 -7.45
C LYS A 183 -6.69 -22.47 -6.20
N SER A 184 -5.38 -22.52 -5.94
CA SER A 184 -4.78 -21.91 -4.76
C SER A 184 -3.41 -21.33 -5.07
N ILE A 185 -3.01 -20.31 -4.33
CA ILE A 185 -1.63 -19.82 -4.35
C ILE A 185 -0.64 -20.92 -3.93
N LYS A 186 0.50 -20.99 -4.61
CA LYS A 186 1.66 -21.83 -4.26
C LYS A 186 2.56 -21.06 -3.32
N GLY A 187 2.87 -21.68 -2.19
CA GLY A 187 3.70 -21.12 -1.14
C GLY A 187 3.49 -21.91 0.13
N ASP A 188 4.41 -21.79 1.07
CA ASP A 188 4.23 -22.42 2.37
C ASP A 188 3.06 -21.71 3.07
N THR A 189 1.92 -22.40 3.20
CA THR A 189 0.76 -21.88 3.96
C THR A 189 1.08 -21.67 5.44
N SER A 190 2.27 -22.10 5.89
CA SER A 190 2.80 -21.82 7.21
C SER A 190 3.64 -20.54 7.30
N ASP A 191 3.84 -19.79 6.19
CA ASP A 191 4.46 -18.47 6.24
C ASP A 191 3.59 -17.52 7.09
N PRO A 192 4.07 -17.08 8.27
CA PRO A 192 3.30 -16.22 9.15
C PRO A 192 3.01 -14.84 8.57
N THR A 193 3.62 -14.48 7.43
CA THR A 193 3.32 -13.26 6.68
C THR A 193 2.15 -13.40 5.69
N MET A 194 1.70 -14.63 5.40
CA MET A 194 0.60 -14.90 4.48
C MET A 194 -0.75 -14.93 5.21
N VAL A 195 -1.21 -13.75 5.63
CA VAL A 195 -2.20 -13.64 6.71
C VAL A 195 -3.62 -14.08 6.31
N HIS A 196 -4.03 -14.02 5.04
CA HIS A 196 -5.37 -14.49 4.62
C HIS A 196 -5.35 -15.04 3.19
N PRO A 197 -5.02 -16.33 2.97
CA PRO A 197 -5.02 -16.96 1.64
C PRO A 197 -6.35 -16.83 0.92
N GLU A 198 -7.47 -16.72 1.64
CA GLU A 198 -8.80 -16.56 1.08
C GLU A 198 -8.91 -15.32 0.17
N PHE A 199 -8.43 -14.16 0.59
CA PHE A 199 -8.50 -12.95 -0.21
C PHE A 199 -7.53 -13.00 -1.40
N LEU A 200 -6.34 -13.57 -1.21
CA LEU A 200 -5.41 -13.79 -2.32
C LEU A 200 -5.99 -14.75 -3.37
N ASN A 201 -6.63 -15.84 -2.94
CA ASN A 201 -7.30 -16.77 -3.83
C ASN A 201 -8.47 -16.12 -4.56
N MET A 202 -9.26 -15.26 -3.89
CA MET A 202 -10.32 -14.48 -4.54
C MET A 202 -9.77 -13.51 -5.60
N TRP A 203 -8.66 -12.83 -5.30
CA TRP A 203 -7.98 -11.95 -6.25
C TRP A 203 -7.52 -12.73 -7.49
N TRP A 204 -6.83 -13.85 -7.28
CA TRP A 204 -6.36 -14.70 -8.38
C TRP A 204 -7.49 -15.33 -9.18
N HIS A 205 -8.57 -15.74 -8.52
CA HIS A 205 -9.75 -16.26 -9.18
C HIS A 205 -10.37 -15.19 -10.11
N THR A 206 -10.49 -13.96 -9.62
CA THR A 206 -10.99 -12.82 -10.42
C THR A 206 -10.06 -12.52 -11.60
N PHE A 207 -8.75 -12.46 -11.35
CA PHE A 207 -7.77 -12.22 -12.40
C PHE A 207 -7.83 -13.29 -13.50
N ILE A 208 -7.82 -14.58 -13.14
CA ILE A 208 -7.81 -15.68 -14.10
C ILE A 208 -9.14 -15.78 -14.85
N THR A 209 -10.26 -15.54 -14.18
CA THR A 209 -11.58 -15.71 -14.80
C THR A 209 -11.91 -14.54 -15.73
N ASN A 210 -11.55 -13.31 -15.34
CA ASN A 210 -12.06 -12.10 -15.99
C ASN A 210 -10.98 -11.28 -16.73
N ILE A 211 -9.72 -11.31 -16.27
CA ILE A 211 -8.66 -10.45 -16.81
C ILE A 211 -7.71 -11.23 -17.74
N LEU A 212 -7.30 -12.44 -17.37
CA LEU A 212 -6.40 -13.26 -18.17
C LEU A 212 -6.93 -13.50 -19.60
N PRO A 213 -8.22 -13.82 -19.83
CA PRO A 213 -8.74 -13.99 -21.19
C PRO A 213 -8.62 -12.70 -22.02
N LEU A 214 -8.78 -11.52 -21.40
CA LEU A 214 -8.62 -10.23 -22.08
C LEU A 214 -7.15 -9.98 -22.44
N LEU A 215 -6.22 -10.34 -21.56
CA LEU A 215 -4.77 -10.24 -21.81
C LEU A 215 -4.34 -11.16 -22.97
N GLU A 216 -4.83 -12.40 -22.99
CA GLU A 216 -4.59 -13.37 -24.06
C GLU A 216 -5.17 -12.89 -25.40
N GLN A 217 -6.41 -12.43 -25.41
CA GLN A 217 -7.08 -11.90 -26.61
C GLN A 217 -6.30 -10.73 -27.24
N HIS A 218 -5.65 -9.90 -26.42
CA HIS A 218 -4.87 -8.75 -26.88
C HIS A 218 -3.37 -9.08 -27.07
N GLY A 219 -3.00 -10.36 -26.98
CA GLY A 219 -1.64 -10.85 -27.20
C GLY A 219 -0.61 -10.33 -26.18
N ILE A 220 -1.05 -9.90 -25.00
CA ILE A 220 -0.18 -9.43 -23.92
C ILE A 220 0.47 -10.63 -23.23
N VAL A 221 -0.28 -11.72 -23.05
CA VAL A 221 0.20 -12.99 -22.50
C VAL A 221 0.04 -14.06 -23.58
N LYS A 222 1.03 -14.95 -23.74
CA LYS A 222 1.00 -16.05 -24.72
C LYS A 222 0.69 -17.37 -24.01
N ASP A 223 -0.46 -17.95 -24.32
CA ASP A 223 -0.88 -19.35 -24.10
C ASP A 223 -0.45 -19.96 -22.73
N ALA A 224 -1.21 -19.66 -21.67
CA ALA A 224 -0.96 -20.13 -20.30
C ALA A 224 -1.41 -21.60 -20.09
N THR A 225 -0.96 -22.54 -20.94
CA THR A 225 -1.45 -23.94 -20.88
C THR A 225 -0.85 -24.80 -19.76
N THR A 226 0.12 -24.32 -18.98
CA THR A 226 0.55 -25.04 -17.76
C THR A 226 1.03 -24.10 -16.65
N GLY A 227 0.08 -23.55 -15.89
CA GLY A 227 0.36 -22.78 -14.68
C GLY A 227 0.82 -21.35 -14.99
N VAL A 228 0.01 -20.38 -14.57
CA VAL A 228 0.39 -18.96 -14.64
C VAL A 228 1.59 -18.76 -13.71
N LYS A 229 2.78 -18.67 -14.28
CA LYS A 229 3.99 -18.35 -13.51
C LYS A 229 3.88 -16.89 -13.08
N ALA A 230 4.21 -16.62 -11.81
CA ALA A 230 4.28 -15.25 -11.28
C ALA A 230 5.14 -14.35 -12.17
N GLU A 231 6.14 -14.90 -12.86
CA GLU A 231 7.04 -14.20 -13.79
C GLU A 231 6.30 -13.57 -14.99
N GLU A 232 5.32 -14.24 -15.62
CA GLU A 232 4.61 -13.71 -16.80
C GLU A 232 3.58 -12.64 -16.44
N VAL A 233 2.91 -12.79 -15.29
CA VAL A 233 2.00 -11.76 -14.74
C VAL A 233 2.81 -10.60 -14.19
N THR A 234 3.91 -10.87 -13.50
CA THR A 234 4.83 -9.84 -13.03
C THR A 234 5.40 -9.10 -14.22
N GLU A 235 5.88 -9.72 -15.30
CA GLU A 235 6.41 -9.01 -16.47
C GLU A 235 5.36 -8.14 -17.17
N ALA A 236 4.09 -8.59 -17.24
CA ALA A 236 2.98 -7.77 -17.73
C ALA A 236 2.61 -6.58 -16.81
N VAL A 237 2.91 -6.67 -15.51
CA VAL A 237 2.59 -5.67 -14.46
C VAL A 237 3.81 -4.81 -14.04
N SER A 238 5.04 -5.29 -14.24
CA SER A 238 6.28 -4.78 -13.64
C SER A 238 7.04 -3.76 -14.49
N HIS A 239 6.45 -3.27 -15.58
CA HIS A 239 6.92 -2.03 -16.21
C HIS A 239 6.76 -0.77 -15.33
N MET A 240 6.53 -0.92 -14.01
CA MET A 240 6.40 0.17 -13.03
C MET A 240 7.20 -0.03 -11.73
N SER A 241 8.22 -0.90 -11.68
CA SER A 241 9.05 -1.02 -10.47
C SER A 241 10.52 -1.25 -10.79
N LEU A 242 11.33 -0.20 -10.61
CA LEU A 242 12.78 -0.27 -10.66
C LEU A 242 13.33 -0.74 -9.31
N SER A 243 14.20 -1.74 -9.38
CA SER A 243 14.88 -2.38 -8.24
C SER A 243 15.89 -1.46 -7.58
N ALA A 244 15.93 -1.47 -6.25
CA ALA A 244 17.01 -0.86 -5.46
C ALA A 244 17.99 -1.95 -4.98
N ALA A 245 19.28 -1.68 -5.21
CA ALA A 245 20.39 -2.57 -4.92
C ALA A 245 20.76 -2.60 -3.42
N ALA A 246 21.25 -3.76 -2.97
CA ALA A 246 21.83 -3.97 -1.65
C ALA A 246 23.27 -3.39 -1.55
N PRO A 247 23.72 -2.97 -0.36
CA PRO A 247 25.14 -2.88 -0.05
C PRO A 247 25.64 -3.97 0.91
N THR A 248 26.92 -4.24 0.72
CA THR A 248 27.78 -5.28 1.26
C THR A 248 28.31 -5.02 2.69
N SER A 249 28.78 -6.12 3.27
CA SER A 249 29.40 -6.37 4.58
C SER A 249 30.71 -5.62 4.89
N GLN A 250 31.03 -5.47 6.20
CA GLN A 250 32.36 -5.59 6.87
C GLN A 250 32.22 -5.29 8.40
N PRO A 251 33.24 -5.52 9.29
CA PRO A 251 33.62 -6.77 9.95
C PRO A 251 33.49 -6.74 11.51
N SER A 252 33.61 -7.90 12.16
CA SER A 252 33.32 -8.17 13.59
C SER A 252 34.48 -7.89 14.58
N PRO A 253 34.18 -7.49 15.85
CA PRO A 253 35.01 -7.70 17.04
C PRO A 253 34.54 -8.91 17.91
N PRO A 254 35.28 -9.33 18.97
CA PRO A 254 35.19 -10.65 19.62
C PRO A 254 33.96 -10.79 20.58
N PRO A 255 33.66 -11.99 21.11
CA PRO A 255 32.30 -12.46 21.28
C PRO A 255 31.57 -11.76 22.42
N ALA A 256 30.63 -10.90 22.05
CA ALA A 256 29.47 -10.60 22.87
C ALA A 256 28.36 -11.58 22.48
N GLU A 257 27.55 -11.99 23.47
CA GLU A 257 26.39 -12.88 23.29
C GLU A 257 25.63 -12.59 22.00
N SER A 258 25.21 -13.65 21.31
CA SER A 258 24.55 -13.48 20.01
C SER A 258 23.24 -12.70 20.16
N SER A 259 22.87 -11.94 19.13
CA SER A 259 21.60 -11.20 19.13
C SER A 259 20.38 -12.11 19.30
N GLU A 260 20.51 -13.39 18.91
CA GLU A 260 19.48 -14.41 19.05
C GLU A 260 19.32 -14.84 20.51
N GLU A 261 20.41 -15.18 21.21
CA GLU A 261 20.37 -15.53 22.64
C GLU A 261 19.85 -14.37 23.51
N ARG A 262 20.22 -13.14 23.18
CA ARG A 262 19.72 -11.95 23.89
C ARG A 262 18.22 -11.74 23.68
N LYS A 263 17.72 -12.01 22.47
CA LYS A 263 16.28 -11.95 22.15
C LYS A 263 15.50 -13.02 22.90
N GLU A 264 16.00 -14.26 22.97
CA GLU A 264 15.35 -15.33 23.73
C GLU A 264 15.23 -14.99 25.22
N ARG A 265 16.26 -14.37 25.82
CA ARG A 265 16.18 -13.91 27.22
C ARG A 265 15.14 -12.81 27.42
N TRP A 266 14.99 -11.90 26.47
CA TRP A 266 13.92 -10.89 26.50
C TRP A 266 12.54 -11.54 26.50
N GLU A 267 12.33 -12.52 25.62
CA GLU A 267 11.05 -13.25 25.50
C GLU A 267 10.74 -14.08 26.76
N GLN A 268 11.77 -14.50 27.50
CA GLN A 268 11.66 -15.21 28.78
C GLN A 268 11.63 -14.28 30.01
N GLY A 269 11.63 -12.95 29.83
CA GLY A 269 11.56 -11.97 30.93
C GLY A 269 12.88 -11.78 31.69
N GLN A 270 14.01 -12.23 31.14
CA GLN A 270 15.35 -12.16 31.73
C GLN A 270 16.22 -11.07 31.08
N ALA A 271 15.64 -9.90 30.79
CA ALA A 271 16.41 -8.78 30.24
C ALA A 271 17.42 -8.23 31.26
N ASP A 272 18.60 -7.83 30.79
CA ASP A 272 19.67 -7.26 31.60
C ASP A 272 19.48 -5.75 31.78
N TYR A 273 18.50 -5.39 32.62
CA TYR A 273 18.10 -4.00 32.85
C TYR A 273 19.23 -3.11 33.42
N MET A 274 20.30 -3.69 33.95
CA MET A 274 21.42 -2.95 34.55
C MET A 274 22.66 -2.90 33.64
N GLY A 275 22.68 -3.64 32.54
CA GLY A 275 23.78 -3.67 31.58
C GLY A 275 23.31 -3.42 30.15
N ALA A 276 23.32 -4.47 29.34
CA ALA A 276 23.11 -4.36 27.89
C ALA A 276 21.71 -3.84 27.52
N ASP A 277 20.70 -4.11 28.35
CA ASP A 277 19.28 -3.72 28.16
C ASP A 277 18.87 -2.53 29.05
N SER A 278 19.86 -1.81 29.59
CA SER A 278 19.60 -0.60 30.38
C SER A 278 18.87 0.47 29.57
N PHE A 279 18.07 1.27 30.29
CA PHE A 279 17.31 2.38 29.72
C PHE A 279 18.21 3.35 28.92
N ASP A 280 19.41 3.64 29.42
CA ASP A 280 20.34 4.55 28.76
C ASP A 280 20.81 4.03 27.40
N ASN A 281 21.02 2.72 27.27
CA ASN A 281 21.39 2.09 26.00
C ASN A 281 20.22 2.07 25.01
N ILE A 282 19.00 1.78 25.49
CA ILE A 282 17.79 1.82 24.68
C ILE A 282 17.53 3.24 24.19
N LYS A 283 17.59 4.23 25.09
CA LYS A 283 17.41 5.64 24.78
C LYS A 283 18.45 6.13 23.77
N LYS A 284 19.73 5.83 23.99
CA LYS A 284 20.80 6.20 23.06
C LYS A 284 20.57 5.63 21.65
N LYS A 285 20.04 4.40 21.57
CA LYS A 285 19.70 3.77 20.29
C LYS A 285 18.47 4.39 19.64
N LEU A 286 17.43 4.72 20.41
CA LEU A 286 16.27 5.46 19.90
C LEU A 286 16.65 6.86 19.40
N ASP A 287 17.51 7.56 20.15
CA ASP A 287 18.01 8.89 19.78
C ASP A 287 18.80 8.87 18.46
N THR A 288 19.48 7.75 18.12
CA THR A 288 20.13 7.60 16.80
C THR A 288 19.16 7.41 15.64
N TYR A 289 17.91 6.98 15.89
CA TYR A 289 16.88 6.86 14.85
C TYR A 289 16.03 8.13 14.70
N LEU A 290 16.13 9.08 15.63
CA LEU A 290 15.31 10.30 15.70
C LEU A 290 16.06 11.57 15.25
N GLN A 291 17.20 11.43 14.56
CA GLN A 291 17.92 12.51 13.86
C GLN A 291 17.60 12.50 12.37
#